data_AF-A0A7S3WKC7-F1
#
_entry.id   AF-A0A7S3WKC7-F1
#
_cell.length_a   1.000
_cell.length_b   1.000
_cell.length_c   1.000
_cell.angle_alpha   90.00
_cell.angle_beta   90.00
_cell.angle_gamma   90.00
#
_symmetry.space_group_name_H-M   'P 1'
#
loop_
_entity.id
_entity.type
_entity.pdbx_description
1 polymer ?
#
loop_
_entity_poly.entity_id
_entity_poly.type
_entity_poly.pdbx_seq_one_letter_code
_entity_poly.pdbx_strand_id
1 'polypeptide(L)'
;GRSPAPLGSRSGGSMALHKLFGLTGFNRAVCFVSGAGGGYAFTNPDVDNVYDLFPLQKPPPYAFINAYKVPKNETYDFEKRWKELAKFNQKQDGYLFTKMLKADPNSSLGEPEYDYIEIGQWSTGDAMRRASLRPGFQDLWD
;
A
#
# COMPACT_ATOMS: atom_id res chain seq x y z
N GLY A 1 1.49 34.39 -68.84
CA GLY A 1 0.33 34.05 -68.00
C GLY A 1 0.83 33.37 -66.75
N ARG A 2 0.57 33.95 -65.57
CA ARG A 2 0.80 33.31 -64.26
C ARG A 2 -0.55 32.77 -63.79
N SER A 3 -0.64 31.45 -63.59
CA SER A 3 -1.75 30.85 -62.84
C SER A 3 -1.41 30.77 -61.35
N PRO A 4 -2.43 30.80 -60.47
CA PRO A 4 -2.27 31.12 -59.05
C PRO A 4 -2.07 29.87 -58.18
N ALA A 5 -1.40 30.03 -57.03
CA ALA A 5 -1.67 29.23 -55.83
C ALA A 5 -2.89 29.86 -55.12
N PRO A 6 -3.81 29.10 -54.51
CA PRO A 6 -3.70 28.70 -53.09
C PRO A 6 -4.33 27.29 -52.86
N LEU A 7 -4.37 26.60 -51.72
CA LEU A 7 -4.59 26.93 -50.32
C LEU A 7 -3.93 25.85 -49.45
N GLY A 8 -3.50 26.23 -48.25
CA GLY A 8 -3.18 25.26 -47.21
C GLY A 8 -4.40 24.44 -46.78
N SER A 9 -4.16 23.19 -46.43
CA SER A 9 -5.02 22.45 -45.52
C SER A 9 -4.11 21.73 -44.51
N ARG A 10 -4.07 22.29 -43.30
CA ARG A 10 -3.52 21.63 -42.11
C ARG A 10 -4.34 20.37 -41.86
N SER A 11 -3.76 19.19 -42.08
CA SER A 11 -4.31 17.93 -41.57
C SER A 11 -3.20 17.11 -40.91
N GLY A 12 -2.64 17.63 -39.83
CA GLY A 12 -1.68 16.94 -38.96
C GLY A 12 -2.26 16.50 -37.62
N GLY A 13 -3.54 16.79 -37.34
CA GLY A 13 -4.14 16.60 -36.01
C GLY A 13 -4.77 15.22 -35.77
N SER A 14 -5.10 14.46 -36.81
CA SER A 14 -5.90 13.22 -36.66
C SER A 14 -5.07 11.97 -36.30
N MET A 15 -3.77 11.96 -36.62
CA MET A 15 -2.93 10.75 -36.49
C MET A 15 -2.47 10.47 -35.04
N ALA A 16 -2.50 11.47 -34.15
CA ALA A 16 -2.09 11.32 -32.75
C ALA A 16 -3.20 10.70 -31.87
N LEU A 17 -4.47 11.06 -32.13
CA LEU A 17 -5.62 10.53 -31.38
C LEU A 17 -5.87 9.05 -31.69
N HIS A 18 -5.67 8.63 -32.94
CA HIS A 18 -5.86 7.22 -33.34
C HIS A 18 -4.79 6.28 -32.77
N LYS A 19 -3.58 6.79 -32.42
CA LYS A 19 -2.54 6.03 -31.73
C LYS A 19 -2.77 5.95 -30.21
N LEU A 20 -3.45 6.94 -29.62
CA LEU A 20 -3.84 6.91 -28.20
C LEU A 20 -5.00 5.93 -27.93
N PHE A 21 -5.95 5.79 -28.86
CA PHE A 21 -7.10 4.89 -28.77
C PHE A 21 -6.92 3.56 -29.53
N GLY A 22 -5.76 3.31 -30.13
CA GLY A 22 -5.43 2.00 -30.72
C GLY A 22 -5.25 0.93 -29.65
N LEU A 23 -5.51 -0.34 -30.00
CA LEU A 23 -5.37 -1.53 -29.14
C LEU A 23 -4.09 -1.51 -28.26
N THR A 24 -2.99 -0.98 -28.81
CA THR A 24 -1.69 -0.85 -28.16
C THR A 24 -1.65 0.19 -27.03
N GLY A 25 -2.37 1.32 -27.17
CA GLY A 25 -2.49 2.35 -26.13
C GLY A 25 -3.39 1.89 -24.98
N PHE A 26 -4.49 1.22 -25.31
CA PHE A 26 -5.39 0.61 -24.33
C PHE A 26 -4.70 -0.48 -23.50
N ASN A 27 -3.97 -1.40 -24.13
CA ASN A 27 -3.23 -2.45 -23.42
C ASN A 27 -2.17 -1.88 -22.46
N ARG A 28 -1.50 -0.78 -22.84
CA ARG A 28 -0.54 -0.11 -21.96
C ARG A 28 -1.23 0.57 -20.79
N ALA A 29 -2.35 1.27 -21.03
CA ALA A 29 -3.13 1.91 -19.97
C ALA A 29 -3.64 0.87 -18.96
N VAL A 30 -4.15 -0.27 -19.41
CA VAL A 30 -4.59 -1.37 -18.53
C VAL A 30 -3.44 -1.93 -17.71
N CYS A 31 -2.25 -2.16 -18.29
CA CYS A 31 -1.06 -2.58 -17.54
C CYS A 31 -0.61 -1.53 -16.50
N PHE A 32 -0.64 -0.23 -16.84
CA PHE A 32 -0.27 0.82 -15.89
C PHE A 32 -1.29 0.92 -14.74
N VAL A 33 -2.59 0.83 -15.01
CA VAL A 33 -3.63 0.91 -13.98
C VAL A 33 -3.62 -0.34 -13.09
N SER A 34 -3.49 -1.54 -13.66
CA SER A 34 -3.40 -2.77 -12.88
C SER A 34 -2.11 -2.85 -12.07
N GLY A 35 -0.97 -2.45 -12.64
CA GLY A 35 0.31 -2.36 -11.93
C GLY A 35 0.31 -1.30 -10.83
N ALA A 36 -0.30 -0.14 -11.06
CA ALA A 36 -0.45 0.91 -10.05
C ALA A 36 -1.41 0.48 -8.94
N GLY A 37 -2.53 -0.17 -9.27
CA GLY A 37 -3.47 -0.70 -8.28
C GLY A 37 -2.85 -1.81 -7.43
N GLY A 38 -2.13 -2.74 -8.05
CA GLY A 38 -1.38 -3.78 -7.34
C GLY A 38 -0.28 -3.18 -6.46
N GLY A 39 0.54 -2.26 -6.99
CA GLY A 39 1.56 -1.56 -6.20
C GLY A 39 0.97 -0.76 -5.05
N TYR A 40 -0.18 -0.11 -5.25
CA TYR A 40 -0.90 0.62 -4.20
C TYR A 40 -1.40 -0.32 -3.10
N ALA A 41 -1.96 -1.48 -3.47
CA ALA A 41 -2.37 -2.53 -2.53
C ALA A 41 -1.22 -3.07 -1.69
N PHE A 42 -0.08 -3.39 -2.33
CA PHE A 42 1.10 -3.89 -1.62
C PHE A 42 1.76 -2.84 -0.71
N THR A 43 1.68 -1.56 -1.08
CA THR A 43 2.33 -0.47 -0.32
C THR A 43 1.44 0.20 0.71
N ASN A 44 0.12 0.00 0.67
CA ASN A 44 -0.86 0.58 1.61
C ASN A 44 -1.80 -0.50 2.17
N PRO A 45 -1.28 -1.44 2.97
CA PRO A 45 -2.06 -2.54 3.53
C PRO A 45 -3.12 -2.09 4.55
N ASP A 46 -3.05 -0.85 5.03
CA ASP A 46 -3.95 -0.30 6.06
C ASP A 46 -5.31 0.20 5.50
N VAL A 47 -5.45 0.29 4.18
CA VAL A 47 -6.65 0.84 3.53
C VAL A 47 -7.67 -0.29 3.30
N ASP A 48 -8.74 -0.30 4.09
CA ASP A 48 -9.83 -1.30 4.01
C ASP A 48 -10.54 -1.40 2.64
N ASN A 49 -10.33 -0.41 1.76
CA ASN A 49 -10.94 -0.37 0.43
C ASN A 49 -10.14 -1.11 -0.65
N VAL A 50 -8.92 -1.58 -0.33
CA VAL A 50 -8.10 -2.33 -1.28
C VAL A 50 -8.34 -3.82 -1.06
N TYR A 51 -9.16 -4.41 -1.94
CA TYR A 51 -9.46 -5.83 -1.91
C TYR A 51 -8.18 -6.66 -1.88
N ASP A 52 -8.10 -7.55 -0.90
CA ASP A 52 -7.09 -8.60 -0.83
C ASP A 52 -7.26 -9.49 -2.07
N LEU A 53 -6.37 -9.33 -3.05
CA LEU A 53 -6.45 -10.01 -4.36
C LEU A 53 -6.38 -11.54 -4.22
N PHE A 54 -6.00 -12.04 -3.05
CA PHE A 54 -5.93 -13.46 -2.74
C PHE A 54 -6.60 -13.77 -1.40
N PRO A 55 -7.93 -14.04 -1.37
CA PRO A 55 -8.58 -14.51 -0.16
C PRO A 55 -8.11 -15.94 0.14
N LEU A 56 -7.01 -16.06 0.88
CA LEU A 56 -6.51 -17.33 1.38
C LEU A 56 -7.26 -17.69 2.66
N GLN A 57 -8.43 -18.32 2.52
CA GLN A 57 -9.04 -19.05 3.63
C GLN A 57 -8.13 -20.22 4.02
N LYS A 58 -7.36 -20.04 5.11
CA LYS A 58 -6.58 -21.06 5.81
C LYS A 58 -6.80 -20.88 7.33
N PRO A 59 -6.57 -21.93 8.15
CA PRO A 59 -6.83 -21.95 9.61
C PRO A 59 -6.42 -20.65 10.30
N PRO A 60 -7.15 -20.22 11.35
CA PRO A 60 -7.20 -18.82 11.75
C PRO A 60 -5.77 -18.31 11.94
N PRO A 61 -5.37 -17.29 11.17
CA PRO A 61 -4.03 -16.74 11.29
C PRO A 61 -3.80 -16.28 12.72
N TYR A 62 -2.61 -16.54 13.25
CA TYR A 62 -2.23 -16.06 14.57
C TYR A 62 -2.17 -14.54 14.51
N ALA A 63 -3.04 -13.90 15.29
CA ALA A 63 -3.07 -12.45 15.44
C ALA A 63 -2.31 -12.05 16.70
N PHE A 64 -1.32 -11.19 16.51
CA PHE A 64 -0.58 -10.53 17.58
C PHE A 64 -1.06 -9.09 17.66
N ILE A 65 -1.46 -8.67 18.86
CA ILE A 65 -1.99 -7.33 19.10
C ILE A 65 -0.98 -6.59 19.97
N ASN A 66 -0.53 -5.43 19.49
CA ASN A 66 0.37 -4.56 20.24
C ASN A 66 -0.29 -3.19 20.37
N ALA A 67 -0.37 -2.70 21.60
CA ALA A 67 -0.95 -1.40 21.89
C ALA A 67 0.17 -0.43 22.27
N TYR A 68 0.19 0.75 21.67
CA TYR A 68 1.23 1.74 21.86
C TYR A 68 0.65 3.05 22.37
N LYS A 69 1.36 3.64 23.34
CA LYS A 69 1.14 4.99 23.79
C LYS A 69 2.34 5.82 23.38
N VAL A 70 2.14 6.78 22.48
CA VAL A 70 3.22 7.46 21.78
C VAL A 70 3.16 8.96 22.08
N PRO A 71 4.26 9.56 22.58
CA PRO A 71 4.32 11.00 22.77
C PRO A 71 4.01 11.77 21.48
N LYS A 72 3.26 12.88 21.57
CA LYS A 72 2.84 13.68 20.40
C LYS A 72 4.02 14.20 19.55
N ASN A 73 5.18 14.39 20.17
CA ASN A 73 6.41 14.82 19.51
C ASN A 73 7.11 13.70 18.72
N GLU A 74 6.79 12.44 18.98
CA GLU A 74 7.46 11.27 18.39
C GLU A 74 6.57 10.51 17.40
N THR A 75 5.32 10.96 17.24
CA THR A 75 4.31 10.32 16.39
C THR A 75 4.78 10.08 14.96
N TYR A 76 5.48 11.05 14.35
CA TYR A 76 5.99 10.93 12.99
C TYR A 76 7.06 9.85 12.86
N ASP A 77 8.03 9.85 13.79
CA ASP A 77 9.13 8.89 13.78
C ASP A 77 8.64 7.48 14.11
N PHE A 78 7.65 7.36 15.00
CA PHE A 78 6.95 6.10 15.28
C PHE A 78 6.27 5.55 14.02
N GLU A 79 5.43 6.34 13.34
CA GLU A 79 4.74 5.88 12.13
C GLU A 79 5.73 5.51 11.01
N LYS A 80 6.88 6.18 10.94
CA LYS A 80 7.95 5.85 10.00
C LYS A 80 8.62 4.52 10.36
N ARG A 81 9.04 4.33 11.61
CA ARG A 81 9.66 3.08 12.10
C ARG A 81 8.71 1.90 11.94
N TRP A 82 7.44 2.09 12.29
CA TRP A 82 6.43 1.06 12.10
C TRP A 82 6.27 0.66 10.62
N LYS A 83 6.27 1.61 9.68
CA LYS A 83 6.24 1.29 8.24
C LYS A 83 7.48 0.51 7.79
N GLU A 84 8.64 0.79 8.38
CA GLU A 84 9.87 0.03 8.11
C GLU A 84 9.80 -1.38 8.69
N LEU A 85 9.26 -1.53 9.90
CA LEU A 85 8.96 -2.82 10.52
C LEU A 85 7.97 -3.64 9.69
N ALA A 86 6.89 -3.03 9.21
CA ALA A 86 5.92 -3.68 8.33
C ALA A 86 6.58 -4.19 7.04
N LYS A 87 7.45 -3.38 6.41
CA LYS A 87 8.25 -3.79 5.24
C LYS A 87 9.25 -4.90 5.56
N PHE A 88 9.81 -4.91 6.77
CA PHE A 88 10.67 -5.98 7.23
C PHE A 88 9.89 -7.29 7.38
N ASN A 89 8.74 -7.23 8.03
CA ASN A 89 7.85 -8.36 8.27
C ASN A 89 7.33 -8.96 6.96
N GLN A 90 7.01 -8.12 5.96
CA GLN A 90 6.63 -8.56 4.60
C GLN A 90 7.65 -9.48 3.92
N LYS A 91 8.93 -9.45 4.33
CA LYS A 91 9.99 -10.31 3.78
C LYS A 91 10.15 -11.63 4.55
N GLN A 92 9.42 -11.82 5.64
CA GLN A 92 9.59 -12.97 6.54
C GLN A 92 8.64 -14.11 6.17
N ASP A 93 9.14 -15.34 6.29
CA ASP A 93 8.35 -16.54 6.02
C ASP A 93 7.20 -16.68 7.01
N GLY A 94 5.98 -16.73 6.48
CA GLY A 94 4.76 -16.88 7.27
C GLY A 94 4.12 -15.56 7.71
N TYR A 95 4.66 -14.42 7.29
CA TYR A 95 3.95 -13.15 7.39
C TYR A 95 2.72 -13.15 6.47
N LEU A 96 1.61 -12.59 6.96
CA LEU A 96 0.40 -12.41 6.16
C LEU A 96 0.14 -10.92 5.93
N PHE A 97 -0.25 -10.20 6.98
CA PHE A 97 -0.43 -8.77 6.92
C PHE A 97 -0.26 -8.13 8.30
N THR A 98 -0.19 -6.81 8.32
CA THR A 98 -0.24 -6.00 9.54
C THR A 98 -1.10 -4.80 9.25
N LYS A 99 -1.95 -4.43 10.21
CA LYS A 99 -2.79 -3.25 10.16
C LYS A 99 -2.49 -2.37 11.37
N MET A 100 -2.28 -1.07 11.14
CA MET A 100 -2.18 -0.09 12.22
C MET A 100 -3.49 0.69 12.36
N LEU A 101 -4.08 0.66 13.55
CA LEU A 101 -5.25 1.45 13.91
C LEU A 101 -4.80 2.63 14.76
N LYS A 102 -5.15 3.84 14.33
CA LYS A 102 -4.92 5.07 15.08
C LYS A 102 -6.18 5.44 15.85
N ALA A 103 -6.02 5.78 17.12
CA ALA A 103 -7.14 6.22 17.94
C ALA A 103 -7.71 7.55 17.43
N ASP A 104 -9.04 7.68 17.46
CA ASP A 104 -9.72 8.92 17.12
C ASP A 104 -9.70 9.87 18.33
N PRO A 105 -9.03 11.02 18.26
CA PRO A 105 -9.01 11.99 19.36
C PRO A 105 -10.39 12.60 19.63
N ASN A 106 -11.35 12.48 18.71
CA ASN A 106 -12.71 13.01 18.85
C ASN A 106 -13.74 11.92 19.16
N SER A 107 -13.30 10.75 19.62
CA SER A 107 -14.20 9.65 19.97
C SER A 107 -15.20 10.06 21.06
N SER A 108 -16.47 9.71 20.84
CA SER A 108 -17.55 9.92 21.82
C SER A 108 -17.44 9.03 23.07
N LEU A 109 -16.51 8.07 23.07
CA LEU A 109 -16.26 7.13 24.16
C LEU A 109 -15.22 7.63 25.19
N GLY A 110 -14.68 8.85 25.01
CA GLY A 110 -13.69 9.46 25.91
C GLY A 110 -12.26 9.43 25.35
N GLU A 111 -11.30 9.88 26.17
CA GLU A 111 -9.88 9.87 25.78
C GLU A 111 -9.38 8.42 25.66
N PRO A 112 -8.76 8.04 24.52
CA PRO A 112 -8.28 6.69 24.33
C PRO A 112 -7.06 6.39 25.23
N GLU A 113 -7.01 5.18 25.78
CA GLU A 113 -5.90 4.74 26.65
C GLU A 113 -4.57 4.61 25.88
N TYR A 114 -4.67 4.17 24.62
CA TYR A 114 -3.58 3.95 23.67
C TYR A 114 -3.81 4.77 22.39
N ASP A 115 -2.75 5.30 21.82
CA ASP A 115 -2.81 6.11 20.60
C ASP A 115 -2.86 5.23 19.34
N TYR A 116 -2.28 4.04 19.41
CA TYR A 116 -2.13 3.11 18.30
C TYR A 116 -2.35 1.67 18.72
N ILE A 117 -2.97 0.88 17.84
CA ILE A 117 -3.10 -0.57 17.96
C ILE A 117 -2.61 -1.21 16.66
N GLU A 118 -1.56 -2.01 16.76
CA GLU A 118 -1.09 -2.87 15.67
C GLU A 118 -1.78 -4.24 15.77
N ILE A 119 -2.24 -4.73 14.64
CA ILE A 119 -2.72 -6.10 14.46
C ILE A 119 -1.83 -6.77 13.42
N GLY A 120 -0.91 -7.63 13.87
CA GLY A 120 -0.02 -8.42 13.01
C GLY A 120 -0.53 -9.85 12.84
N GLN A 121 -0.78 -10.27 11.61
CA GLN A 121 -1.24 -11.63 11.30
C GLN A 121 -0.14 -12.47 10.67
N TRP A 122 0.00 -13.70 11.18
CA TRP A 122 1.00 -14.67 10.79
C TRP A 122 0.38 -16.06 10.59
N SER A 123 1.00 -16.87 9.75
CA SER A 123 0.57 -18.24 9.49
C SER A 123 0.69 -19.14 10.73
N THR A 124 1.69 -18.89 11.59
CA THR A 124 1.95 -19.61 12.83
C THR A 124 2.59 -18.68 13.86
N GLY A 125 2.41 -18.96 15.16
CA GLY A 125 3.13 -18.21 16.20
C GLY A 125 4.65 -18.37 16.12
N ASP A 126 5.13 -19.53 15.65
CA ASP A 126 6.55 -19.76 15.42
C ASP A 126 7.12 -18.89 14.29
N ALA A 127 6.32 -18.55 13.27
CA ALA A 127 6.76 -17.64 12.22
C ALA A 127 7.06 -16.25 12.76
N MET A 128 6.16 -15.70 13.58
CA MET A 128 6.36 -14.41 14.26
C MET A 128 7.60 -14.46 15.17
N ARG A 129 7.73 -15.52 15.99
CA ARG A 129 8.90 -15.71 16.86
C ARG A 129 10.21 -15.79 16.08
N ARG A 130 10.23 -16.47 14.93
CA ARG A 130 11.44 -16.51 14.09
C ARG A 130 11.75 -15.15 13.49
N ALA A 131 10.74 -14.39 13.06
CA ALA A 131 10.90 -13.05 12.54
C ALA A 131 11.47 -12.09 13.60
N SER A 132 11.00 -12.18 14.84
CA SER A 132 11.48 -11.30 15.92
C SER A 132 12.93 -11.56 16.34
N LEU A 133 13.45 -12.77 16.08
CA LEU A 133 14.84 -13.13 16.35
C LEU A 133 15.80 -12.76 15.20
N ARG A 134 15.30 -12.24 14.08
CA ARG A 134 16.15 -11.85 12.94
C ARG A 134 16.86 -10.51 13.21
N PRO A 135 18.11 -10.34 12.72
CA PRO A 135 18.80 -9.06 12.80
C PRO A 135 17.98 -7.95 12.12
N GLY A 136 17.92 -6.78 12.76
CA GLY A 136 17.14 -5.63 12.29
C GLY A 136 15.69 -5.58 12.77
N PHE A 137 15.14 -6.66 13.37
CA PHE A 137 13.81 -6.58 13.99
C PHE A 137 13.83 -5.67 15.22
N GLN A 138 14.77 -5.89 16.14
CA GLN A 138 14.87 -5.13 17.39
C GLN A 138 15.06 -3.63 17.13
N ASP A 139 15.87 -3.27 16.14
CA ASP A 139 16.15 -1.87 15.77
C ASP A 139 14.91 -1.14 15.24
N LEU A 140 13.93 -1.88 14.73
CA LEU A 140 12.68 -1.35 14.17
C LEU A 140 11.50 -1.45 15.16
N TRP A 141 11.67 -2.26 16.20
CA TRP A 141 10.65 -2.55 17.21
C TRP A 141 10.68 -1.58 18.39
N ASP A 142 11.88 -1.15 18.79
CA ASP A 142 12.12 -0.18 19.89
C ASP A 142 12.00 1.29 19.43
#